data_AF-A0A6G3WV04-F1
#
_entry.id   AF-A0A6G3WV04-F1
#
_cell.length_a   1.000
_cell.length_b   1.000
_cell.length_c   1.000
_cell.angle_alpha   90.00
_cell.angle_beta   90.00
_cell.angle_gamma   90.00
#
_symmetry.space_group_name_H-M   'P 1'
#
loop_
_entity.id
_entity.type
_entity.pdbx_description
1 polymer ?
#
loop_
_entity_poly.entity_id
_entity_poly.type
_entity_poly.pdbx_seq_one_letter_code
_entity_poly.pdbx_strand_id
1 'polypeptide(L)'
;VYNVNNNCATGSTALMLARQFVEGGGSDCVLAVGFEKMARGSLGGGADGGGDFAASPVARHYGIMAAAHGFEMSPPTAQIFGNAAREHMERYGTTPAQLAAVGAKNHRHSVNNPYAQFQDPYTVEEILAARTVHRPLTKLQCSPT
;
A
#
# COMPACT_ATOMS: atom_id res chain seq x y z
N VAL A 1 14.12 -20.43 14.94
CA VAL A 1 13.74 -19.03 14.66
C VAL A 1 13.71 -18.85 13.15
N TYR A 2 12.62 -18.31 12.60
CA TYR A 2 12.47 -18.08 11.16
C TYR A 2 12.35 -16.60 10.88
N ASN A 3 13.21 -16.06 10.03
CA ASN A 3 13.08 -14.71 9.50
C ASN A 3 12.32 -14.80 8.19
N VAL A 4 11.20 -14.08 8.09
CA VAL A 4 10.35 -14.08 6.90
C VAL A 4 10.18 -12.67 6.38
N ASN A 5 10.09 -12.53 5.06
CA ASN A 5 9.72 -11.29 4.38
C ASN A 5 8.81 -11.63 3.20
N ASN A 6 7.84 -10.76 2.95
CA ASN A 6 6.92 -10.85 1.82
C ASN A 6 6.33 -9.45 1.52
N ASN A 7 7.20 -8.44 1.45
CA ASN A 7 6.82 -7.03 1.31
C ASN A 7 5.69 -6.63 2.29
N CYS A 8 4.66 -5.93 1.81
CA CYS A 8 3.52 -5.48 2.62
C CYS A 8 2.73 -6.62 3.29
N ALA A 9 2.92 -7.88 2.87
CA ALA A 9 2.26 -9.06 3.45
C ALA A 9 3.12 -9.80 4.51
N THR A 10 4.27 -9.22 4.91
CA THR A 10 5.22 -9.86 5.84
C THR A 10 4.58 -10.25 7.18
N GLY A 11 3.82 -9.34 7.80
CA GLY A 11 3.16 -9.63 9.09
C GLY A 11 2.21 -10.82 9.01
N SER A 12 1.37 -10.88 7.97
CA SER A 12 0.47 -12.01 7.74
C SER A 12 1.22 -13.30 7.39
N THR A 13 2.38 -13.20 6.73
CA THR A 13 3.23 -14.35 6.43
C THR A 13 3.80 -14.97 7.72
N ALA A 14 4.25 -14.15 8.67
CA ALA A 14 4.70 -14.62 9.97
C ALA A 14 3.56 -15.32 10.74
N LEU A 15 2.35 -14.75 10.72
CA LEU A 15 1.17 -15.36 11.34
C LEU A 15 0.80 -16.69 10.68
N MET A 16 0.82 -16.76 9.34
CA MET A 16 0.53 -17.99 8.60
C MET A 16 1.50 -19.11 8.94
N LEU A 17 2.80 -18.80 9.02
CA LEU A 17 3.83 -19.77 9.40
C LEU A 17 3.65 -20.23 10.86
N ALA A 18 3.35 -19.31 11.78
CA ALA A 18 3.09 -19.66 13.17
C ALA A 18 1.88 -20.59 13.32
N ARG A 19 0.80 -20.32 12.58
CA ARG A 19 -0.38 -21.20 12.50
C ARG A 19 0.00 -22.61 12.04
N GLN A 20 0.80 -22.74 10.98
CA GLN A 20 1.19 -24.05 10.44
C GLN A 20 1.99 -24.90 11.44
N PHE A 21 2.85 -24.27 12.28
CA PHE A 21 3.56 -24.99 13.33
C PHE A 21 2.63 -25.56 14.40
N VAL A 22 1.61 -24.80 14.81
CA VAL A 22 0.63 -25.24 15.80
C VAL A 22 -0.31 -26.30 15.22
N GLU A 23 -0.90 -26.04 14.05
CA GLU A 23 -1.85 -26.95 13.41
C GLU A 23 -1.20 -28.28 12.98
N GLY A 24 0.08 -28.25 12.59
CA GLY A 24 0.84 -29.45 12.24
C GLY A 24 1.37 -30.26 13.44
N GLY A 25 1.09 -29.83 14.68
CA GLY A 25 1.61 -30.49 15.89
C GLY A 25 3.12 -30.35 16.08
N GLY A 26 3.76 -29.43 15.37
CA GLY A 26 5.21 -29.19 15.47
C GLY A 26 5.59 -28.30 16.66
N SER A 27 4.64 -27.56 17.24
CA SER A 27 4.84 -26.73 18.44
C SER A 27 3.50 -26.41 19.11
N ASP A 28 3.45 -26.41 20.44
CA ASP A 28 2.24 -26.02 21.20
C ASP A 28 2.10 -24.49 21.35
N CYS A 29 3.20 -23.75 21.25
CA CYS A 29 3.23 -22.30 21.41
C CYS A 29 4.26 -21.67 20.46
N VAL A 30 3.86 -20.62 19.72
CA VAL A 30 4.69 -19.92 18.74
C VAL A 30 4.45 -18.42 18.83
N LEU A 31 5.52 -17.61 18.73
CA LEU A 31 5.45 -16.16 18.67
C LEU A 31 5.58 -15.69 17.21
N ALA A 32 4.57 -14.96 16.71
CA ALA A 32 4.67 -14.18 15.48
C ALA A 32 4.89 -12.70 15.84
N VAL A 33 6.02 -12.13 15.41
CA VAL A 33 6.37 -10.73 15.65
C VAL A 33 6.73 -10.05 14.34
N GLY A 34 6.23 -8.84 14.14
CA GLY A 34 6.55 -7.99 12.99
C GLY A 34 6.71 -6.54 13.43
N PHE A 35 7.74 -5.89 12.92
CA PHE A 35 8.02 -4.47 13.13
C PHE A 35 8.70 -3.92 11.87
N GLU A 36 8.65 -2.61 11.68
CA GLU A 36 9.28 -1.94 10.55
C GLU A 36 9.82 -0.58 10.98
N LYS A 37 10.96 -0.16 10.42
CA LYS A 37 11.49 1.20 10.58
C LYS A 37 11.62 1.85 9.21
N MET A 38 10.65 2.68 8.86
CA MET A 38 10.63 3.38 7.57
C MET A 38 11.29 4.76 7.65
N ALA A 39 11.84 5.20 6.52
CA ALA A 39 12.26 6.59 6.34
C ALA A 39 11.05 7.48 6.03
N ARG A 40 11.16 8.78 6.33
CA ARG A 40 10.12 9.74 5.96
C ARG A 40 10.08 9.92 4.44
N GLY A 41 8.89 9.84 3.85
CA GLY A 41 8.67 10.16 2.44
C GLY A 41 8.17 8.97 1.63
N SER A 42 7.92 9.19 0.35
CA SER A 42 7.48 8.10 -0.53
C SER A 42 8.54 6.99 -0.57
N LEU A 43 8.09 5.74 -0.58
CA LEU A 43 8.93 4.59 -0.89
C LEU A 43 9.65 4.82 -2.23
N GLY A 44 10.97 5.00 -2.15
CA GLY A 44 11.84 5.02 -3.32
C GLY A 44 12.12 3.60 -3.82
N GLY A 45 12.78 3.48 -4.96
CA GLY A 45 13.35 2.20 -5.41
C GLY A 45 14.44 1.74 -4.44
N GLY A 46 14.08 0.90 -3.46
CA GLY A 46 15.01 0.40 -2.44
C GLY A 46 15.37 1.45 -1.38
N ALA A 47 15.98 1.00 -0.29
CA ALA A 47 16.31 1.79 0.91
C ALA A 47 17.37 2.89 0.70
N ASP A 48 17.77 3.14 -0.54
CA ASP A 48 18.97 3.91 -0.89
C ASP A 48 18.85 4.60 -2.27
N GLY A 49 17.74 4.39 -3.01
CA GLY A 49 17.55 4.96 -4.34
C GLY A 49 18.57 4.52 -5.41
N GLY A 50 19.42 3.52 -5.09
CA GLY A 50 20.53 3.06 -5.94
C GLY A 50 20.44 1.59 -6.38
N GLY A 51 19.33 0.90 -6.10
CA GLY A 51 19.15 -0.48 -6.54
C GLY A 51 18.93 -0.59 -8.04
N ASP A 52 19.54 -1.57 -8.69
CA ASP A 52 19.23 -1.90 -10.08
C ASP A 52 17.75 -2.28 -10.20
N PHE A 53 16.98 -1.44 -10.89
CA PHE A 53 15.55 -1.67 -11.10
C PHE A 53 15.28 -2.99 -11.83
N ALA A 54 16.21 -3.46 -12.68
CA ALA A 54 16.09 -4.73 -13.37
C ALA A 54 16.25 -5.92 -12.40
N ALA A 55 17.03 -5.76 -11.34
CA ALA A 55 17.18 -6.75 -10.27
C ALA A 55 16.04 -6.68 -9.22
N SER A 56 15.12 -5.72 -9.34
CA SER A 56 14.02 -5.56 -8.41
C SER A 56 13.05 -6.76 -8.47
N PRO A 57 12.62 -7.33 -7.34
CA PRO A 57 11.62 -8.40 -7.34
C PRO A 57 10.25 -7.95 -7.90
N VAL A 58 10.04 -6.65 -8.03
CA VAL A 58 8.83 -6.04 -8.59
C VAL A 58 9.02 -5.48 -10.01
N ALA A 59 10.21 -5.64 -10.61
CA ALA A 59 10.54 -5.15 -11.96
C ALA A 59 9.49 -5.52 -13.01
N ARG A 60 9.10 -6.81 -13.04
CA ARG A 60 8.09 -7.32 -13.98
C ARG A 60 6.71 -6.68 -13.78
N HIS A 61 6.31 -6.43 -12.53
CA HIS A 61 5.03 -5.79 -12.21
C HIS A 61 4.99 -4.36 -12.75
N TYR A 62 6.07 -3.60 -12.54
CA TYR A 62 6.20 -2.27 -13.12
C TYR A 62 6.30 -2.28 -14.64
N GLY A 63 6.98 -3.28 -15.24
CA GLY A 63 7.04 -3.42 -16.69
C GLY A 63 5.66 -3.62 -17.34
N ILE A 64 4.79 -4.43 -16.72
CA ILE A 64 3.41 -4.63 -17.19
C ILE A 64 2.61 -3.31 -17.08
N MET A 65 2.70 -2.64 -15.93
CA MET A 65 2.03 -1.35 -15.74
C MET A 65 2.52 -0.31 -16.76
N ALA A 66 3.83 -0.21 -16.97
CA ALA A 66 4.45 0.74 -17.88
C ALA A 66 4.09 0.47 -19.35
N ALA A 67 3.97 -0.79 -19.74
CA ALA A 67 3.53 -1.15 -21.08
C ALA A 67 2.08 -0.70 -21.38
N ALA A 68 1.21 -0.66 -20.37
CA ALA A 68 -0.19 -0.27 -20.53
C ALA A 68 -0.43 1.24 -20.36
N HIS A 69 0.27 1.89 -19.43
CA HIS A 69 -0.04 3.27 -19.01
C HIS A 69 1.17 4.22 -19.01
N GLY A 70 2.34 3.74 -19.44
CA GLY A 70 3.59 4.48 -19.31
C GLY A 70 4.13 4.51 -17.88
N PHE A 71 5.26 5.17 -17.70
CA PHE A 71 5.88 5.37 -16.40
C PHE A 71 6.10 6.86 -16.17
N GLU A 72 5.45 7.42 -15.17
CA GLU A 72 5.41 8.86 -14.89
C GLU A 72 6.38 9.25 -13.76
N MET A 73 6.61 10.55 -13.59
CA MET A 73 7.41 11.10 -12.48
C MET A 73 6.58 11.22 -11.19
N SER A 74 6.02 10.11 -10.74
CA SER A 74 5.28 9.97 -9.47
C SER A 74 5.73 8.68 -8.75
N PRO A 75 5.44 8.50 -7.44
CA PRO A 75 5.88 7.31 -6.71
C PRO A 75 5.43 6.00 -7.40
N PRO A 76 6.33 5.04 -7.68
CA PRO A 76 6.00 3.85 -8.48
C PRO A 76 4.82 3.03 -7.95
N THR A 77 4.71 2.89 -6.63
CA THR A 77 3.57 2.20 -6.00
C THR A 77 2.25 2.93 -6.24
N ALA A 78 2.24 4.26 -6.20
CA ALA A 78 1.05 5.06 -6.51
C ALA A 78 0.65 4.92 -7.98
N GLN A 79 1.61 4.71 -8.89
CA GLN A 79 1.33 4.42 -10.28
C GLN A 79 0.62 3.07 -10.46
N ILE A 80 1.09 2.00 -9.80
CA ILE A 80 0.45 0.68 -9.90
C ILE A 80 -1.03 0.77 -9.51
N PHE A 81 -1.32 1.31 -8.32
CA PHE A 81 -2.69 1.34 -7.81
C PHE A 81 -3.55 2.40 -8.50
N GLY A 82 -2.98 3.55 -8.86
CA GLY A 82 -3.72 4.58 -9.58
C GLY A 82 -4.08 4.16 -11.00
N ASN A 83 -3.19 3.45 -11.70
CA ASN A 83 -3.48 2.90 -13.02
C ASN A 83 -4.50 1.75 -12.95
N ALA A 84 -4.43 0.88 -11.95
CA ALA A 84 -5.48 -0.11 -11.70
C ALA A 84 -6.84 0.55 -11.42
N ALA A 85 -6.85 1.66 -10.69
CA ALA A 85 -8.07 2.44 -10.48
C ALA A 85 -8.61 3.01 -11.80
N ARG A 86 -7.75 3.55 -12.67
CA ARG A 86 -8.14 4.03 -14.01
C ARG A 86 -8.75 2.90 -14.85
N GLU A 87 -8.12 1.73 -14.87
CA GLU A 87 -8.65 0.56 -15.58
C GLU A 87 -10.06 0.19 -15.06
N HIS A 88 -10.26 0.21 -13.74
CA HIS A 88 -11.56 -0.07 -13.14
C HIS A 88 -12.61 1.00 -13.50
N MET A 89 -12.21 2.27 -13.54
CA MET A 89 -13.08 3.37 -13.97
C MET A 89 -13.47 3.22 -15.45
N GLU A 90 -12.53 2.87 -16.32
CA GLU A 90 -12.77 2.65 -17.75
C GLU A 90 -13.69 1.45 -18.00
N ARG A 91 -13.47 0.35 -17.29
CA ARG A 91 -14.23 -0.90 -17.47
C ARG A 91 -15.62 -0.87 -16.86
N TYR A 92 -15.79 -0.20 -15.72
CA TYR A 92 -16.98 -0.34 -14.88
C TYR A 92 -17.66 1.00 -14.55
N GLY A 93 -17.13 2.13 -15.02
CA GLY A 93 -17.72 3.45 -14.78
C GLY A 93 -17.60 3.94 -13.33
N THR A 94 -16.67 3.37 -12.54
CA THR A 94 -16.38 3.88 -11.19
C THR A 94 -15.95 5.34 -11.27
N THR A 95 -16.37 6.14 -10.28
CA THR A 95 -16.08 7.58 -10.27
C THR A 95 -14.94 7.92 -9.31
N PRO A 96 -14.21 9.04 -9.52
CA PRO A 96 -13.24 9.51 -8.54
C PRO A 96 -13.84 9.75 -7.15
N ALA A 97 -15.11 10.17 -7.09
CA ALA A 97 -15.82 10.37 -5.82
C ALA A 97 -16.04 9.04 -5.06
N GLN A 98 -16.31 7.93 -5.77
CA GLN A 98 -16.42 6.60 -5.14
C GLN A 98 -15.07 6.13 -4.58
N LEU A 99 -13.96 6.40 -5.28
CA LEU A 99 -12.61 6.11 -4.78
C LEU A 99 -12.30 6.96 -3.54
N ALA A 100 -12.57 8.27 -3.59
CA ALA A 100 -12.37 9.19 -2.48
C ALA A 100 -13.26 8.86 -1.26
N ALA A 101 -14.45 8.31 -1.46
CA ALA A 101 -15.34 7.85 -0.39
C ALA A 101 -14.71 6.75 0.47
N VAL A 102 -13.84 5.91 -0.09
CA VAL A 102 -13.07 4.92 0.68
C VAL A 102 -12.14 5.64 1.65
N GLY A 103 -11.42 6.67 1.18
CA GLY A 103 -10.56 7.51 2.01
C GLY A 103 -11.35 8.20 3.13
N ALA A 104 -12.48 8.84 2.81
CA ALA A 104 -13.31 9.54 3.79
C ALA A 104 -13.80 8.61 4.90
N LYS A 105 -14.26 7.41 4.51
CA LYS A 105 -14.67 6.36 5.45
C LYS A 105 -13.51 5.88 6.33
N ASN A 106 -12.31 5.71 5.77
CA ASN A 106 -11.14 5.27 6.54
C ASN A 106 -10.68 6.34 7.54
N HIS A 107 -10.61 7.61 7.14
CA HIS A 107 -10.27 8.74 8.02
C HIS A 107 -11.34 8.96 9.10
N ARG A 108 -12.63 8.78 8.79
CA ARG A 108 -13.68 8.78 9.81
C ARG A 108 -13.50 7.68 10.86
N HIS A 109 -12.99 6.51 10.47
CA HIS A 109 -12.71 5.43 11.43
C HIS A 109 -11.44 5.70 12.25
N SER A 110 -10.47 6.46 11.71
CA SER A 110 -9.20 6.70 12.40
C SER A 110 -9.34 7.57 13.64
N VAL A 111 -10.34 8.46 13.70
CA VAL A 111 -10.59 9.35 14.85
C VAL A 111 -10.81 8.61 16.18
N ASN A 112 -11.27 7.36 16.10
CA ASN A 112 -11.55 6.52 17.27
C ASN A 112 -10.41 5.54 17.59
N ASN A 113 -9.29 5.61 16.86
CA ASN A 113 -8.17 4.69 17.02
C ASN A 113 -6.94 5.41 17.59
N PRO A 114 -6.60 5.22 18.88
CA PRO A 114 -5.44 5.87 19.50
C PRO A 114 -4.10 5.45 18.88
N TYR A 115 -4.07 4.35 18.13
CA TYR A 115 -2.87 3.88 17.43
C TYR A 115 -2.74 4.42 15.99
N ALA A 116 -3.74 5.13 15.46
CA ALA A 116 -3.67 5.71 14.13
C ALA A 116 -2.71 6.92 14.09
N GLN A 117 -1.85 6.97 13.08
CA GLN A 117 -0.92 8.10 12.88
C GLN A 117 -1.64 9.43 12.61
N PHE A 118 -2.79 9.38 11.92
CA PHE A 118 -3.67 10.52 11.70
C PHE A 118 -5.07 10.21 12.22
N GLN A 119 -5.64 11.14 12.97
CA GLN A 119 -6.94 11.00 13.63
C GLN A 119 -7.90 12.12 13.19
N ASP A 120 -7.65 12.71 12.02
CA ASP A 120 -8.46 13.77 11.44
C ASP A 120 -9.45 13.18 10.42
N PRO A 121 -10.76 13.46 10.53
CA PRO A 121 -11.73 13.07 9.52
C PRO A 121 -11.68 14.03 8.31
N TYR A 122 -12.06 13.54 7.12
CA TYR A 122 -12.18 14.34 5.90
C TYR A 122 -13.43 13.98 5.10
N THR A 123 -14.01 14.97 4.42
CA THR A 123 -15.09 14.77 3.44
C THR A 123 -14.56 14.25 2.10
N VAL A 124 -15.46 13.78 1.24
CA VAL A 124 -15.09 13.34 -0.12
C VAL A 124 -14.52 14.51 -0.92
N GLU A 125 -15.12 15.69 -0.76
CA GLU A 125 -14.76 16.93 -1.43
C GLU A 125 -13.36 17.39 -1.01
N GLU A 126 -13.05 17.35 0.28
CA GLU A 126 -11.71 17.67 0.80
C GLU A 126 -10.65 16.71 0.27
N ILE A 127 -10.98 15.41 0.18
CA ILE A 127 -10.07 14.40 -0.38
C ILE A 127 -9.84 14.63 -1.86
N LEU A 128 -10.88 14.96 -2.64
CA LEU A 128 -10.74 15.27 -4.07
C LEU A 128 -9.97 16.57 -4.31
N ALA A 129 -10.11 17.56 -3.42
CA ALA A 129 -9.38 18.83 -3.48
C ALA A 129 -7.92 18.71 -3.01
N ALA A 130 -7.55 17.63 -2.32
CA ALA A 130 -6.19 17.42 -1.87
C ALA A 130 -5.21 17.24 -3.04
N ARG A 131 -3.93 17.57 -2.79
CA ARG A 131 -2.85 17.45 -3.79
C ARG A 131 -2.86 16.07 -4.46
N THR A 132 -2.96 16.04 -5.78
CA THR A 132 -2.83 14.80 -6.57
C THR A 132 -1.43 14.21 -6.41
N VAL A 133 -1.36 12.90 -6.18
CA VAL A 133 -0.09 12.14 -6.12
C VAL A 133 0.15 11.44 -7.46
N HIS A 134 -0.85 10.70 -7.93
CA HIS A 134 -0.88 10.06 -9.25
C HIS A 134 -2.34 9.88 -9.62
N ARG A 135 -2.80 10.39 -10.77
CA ARG A 135 -4.25 10.37 -11.07
C ARG A 135 -4.80 8.94 -11.06
N PRO A 136 -5.97 8.69 -10.42
CA PRO A 136 -6.90 9.63 -9.78
C PRO A 136 -6.64 9.88 -8.28
N LEU A 137 -5.54 9.33 -7.74
CA LEU A 137 -5.24 9.33 -6.31
C LEU A 137 -4.70 10.68 -5.82
N THR A 138 -5.31 11.18 -4.76
CA THR A 138 -4.84 12.35 -4.01
C THR A 138 -4.08 11.93 -2.76
N LYS A 139 -3.37 12.88 -2.12
CA LYS A 139 -2.56 12.63 -0.92
C LYS A 139 -3.35 11.93 0.19
N LEU A 140 -4.61 12.28 0.38
CA LEU A 140 -5.46 11.70 1.43
C LEU A 140 -5.99 10.30 1.09
N GLN A 141 -5.73 9.80 -0.12
CA GLN A 141 -6.02 8.42 -0.55
C GLN A 141 -4.78 7.51 -0.47
N CYS A 142 -3.61 8.06 -0.11
CA CYS A 142 -2.35 7.31 0.00
C CYS A 142 -1.99 7.09 1.46
N SER A 143 -1.60 5.87 1.83
CA SER A 143 -1.10 5.57 3.17
C SER A 143 0.23 6.31 3.45
N PRO A 144 0.41 6.87 4.65
CA PRO A 144 1.68 7.49 5.04
C PRO A 144 2.79 6.47 5.33
N THR A 145 4.00 7.00 5.50
CA THR A 145 5.21 6.32 6.00
C THR A 145 5.65 6.95 7.30
#